data_AF-A0AAW3QTB5-F1
#
_entry.id   AF-A0AAW3QTB5-F1
#
_cell.length_a   1.000
_cell.length_b   1.000
_cell.length_c   1.000
_cell.angle_alpha   90.00
_cell.angle_beta   90.00
_cell.angle_gamma   90.00
#
_symmetry.space_group_name_H-M   'P 1'
#
loop_
_entity.id
_entity.type
_entity.pdbx_description
1 polymer ?
#
loop_
_entity_poly.entity_id
_entity_poly.type
_entity_poly.pdbx_seq_one_letter_code
_entity_poly.pdbx_strand_id
1 'polypeptide(L)'
;MTTATEATQNIRENIVPLVGAWANRFTLTELDLGKDRPPVEVIRRGVGLYSLLRSGKITQRHVDNAERWARDFETGIMGASDPERRSNGQGTLEDMLLARSAAVARCEGIRRTLGRYAADLLVLLVLDGLSIAKIAELYGKNRQGMTGAVELLLEQVTDYYDTN
;
A
#
# COMPACT_ATOMS: atom_id res chain seq x y z
N MET A 1 -19.43 3.34 16.46
CA MET A 1 -19.08 2.22 17.36
C MET A 1 -19.27 0.95 16.57
N THR A 2 -18.20 0.44 15.98
CA THR A 2 -18.24 -0.78 15.17
C THR A 2 -17.69 -1.89 16.05
N THR A 3 -18.55 -2.84 16.41
CA THR A 3 -18.28 -3.88 17.41
C THR A 3 -17.27 -4.90 16.88
N ALA A 4 -16.49 -5.47 17.81
CA ALA A 4 -15.33 -6.36 17.63
C ALA A 4 -15.57 -7.68 16.86
N THR A 5 -16.64 -7.80 16.10
CA THR A 5 -17.07 -9.02 15.41
C THR A 5 -16.57 -9.10 13.95
N GLU A 6 -16.12 -7.98 13.37
CA GLU A 6 -15.60 -7.96 11.98
C GLU A 6 -14.10 -8.33 11.88
N ALA A 7 -13.39 -8.47 13.01
CA ALA A 7 -11.96 -8.76 13.05
C ALA A 7 -11.62 -10.27 13.01
N THR A 8 -12.62 -11.15 12.94
CA THR A 8 -12.43 -12.62 12.96
C THR A 8 -12.76 -13.27 11.62
N GLN A 9 -12.95 -12.50 10.55
CA GLN A 9 -13.17 -13.10 9.24
C GLN A 9 -11.86 -13.67 8.70
N ASN A 10 -11.88 -14.98 8.45
CA ASN A 10 -10.78 -15.75 7.90
C ASN A 10 -10.43 -15.18 6.52
N ILE A 11 -9.37 -14.37 6.44
CA ILE A 11 -9.01 -13.59 5.24
C ILE A 11 -8.77 -14.51 4.03
N ARG A 12 -8.47 -15.81 4.25
CA ARG A 12 -8.32 -16.81 3.18
C ARG A 12 -9.57 -16.98 2.30
N GLU A 13 -10.77 -16.69 2.80
CA GLU A 13 -12.02 -16.86 2.04
C GLU A 13 -12.49 -15.61 1.28
N ASN A 14 -11.90 -14.44 1.53
CA ASN A 14 -12.30 -13.18 0.86
C ASN A 14 -11.20 -12.56 0.01
N ILE A 15 -10.06 -13.24 -0.16
CA ILE A 15 -9.07 -12.85 -1.16
C ILE A 15 -9.66 -13.26 -2.51
N VAL A 16 -10.27 -12.30 -3.24
CA VAL A 16 -10.16 -12.36 -4.69
C VAL A 16 -8.65 -12.38 -4.95
N PRO A 17 -8.06 -13.48 -5.46
CA PRO A 17 -6.64 -13.49 -5.74
C PRO A 17 -6.37 -12.25 -6.58
N LEU A 18 -5.42 -11.41 -6.15
CA LEU A 18 -4.92 -10.31 -6.96
C LEU A 18 -4.31 -10.94 -8.22
N VAL A 19 -5.14 -11.15 -9.24
CA VAL A 19 -4.74 -11.68 -10.54
C VAL A 19 -4.04 -10.52 -11.24
N GLY A 20 -2.72 -10.50 -11.18
CA GLY A 20 -1.90 -9.42 -11.73
C GLY A 20 -0.40 -9.73 -11.69
N ALA A 21 0.38 -8.95 -12.44
CA ALA A 21 1.79 -9.20 -12.74
C ALA A 21 2.72 -9.38 -11.51
N TRP A 22 2.27 -8.98 -10.31
CA TRP A 22 3.08 -8.93 -9.09
C TRP A 22 2.58 -9.87 -7.98
N ALA A 23 1.64 -10.79 -8.28
CA ALA A 23 1.17 -11.83 -7.36
C ALA A 23 2.32 -12.66 -6.73
N ASN A 24 3.46 -12.74 -7.40
CA ASN A 24 4.64 -13.49 -6.95
C ASN A 24 5.60 -12.70 -6.04
N ARG A 25 5.32 -11.44 -5.70
CA ARG A 25 6.21 -10.59 -4.87
C ARG A 25 5.69 -10.35 -3.45
N PHE A 26 4.56 -10.94 -3.09
CA PHE A 26 4.00 -10.82 -1.76
C PHE A 26 4.66 -11.81 -0.79
N THR A 27 5.02 -11.34 0.40
CA THR A 27 5.49 -12.21 1.47
C THR A 27 4.39 -12.32 2.53
N LEU A 28 4.06 -13.55 2.95
CA LEU A 28 3.26 -13.76 4.15
C LEU A 28 4.11 -13.33 5.34
N THR A 29 3.59 -12.42 6.16
CA THR A 29 4.27 -12.01 7.39
C THR A 29 3.25 -11.79 8.49
N GLU A 30 3.53 -12.37 9.64
CA GLU A 30 2.78 -12.16 10.87
C GLU A 30 3.03 -10.74 11.38
N LEU A 31 1.95 -9.98 11.53
CA LEU A 31 2.00 -8.67 12.17
C LEU A 31 1.53 -8.78 13.60
N ASP A 32 2.45 -8.46 14.50
CA ASP A 32 2.19 -8.34 15.92
C ASP A 32 1.52 -6.98 16.18
N LEU A 33 0.23 -7.00 16.54
CA LEU A 33 -0.60 -5.81 16.74
C LEU A 33 -0.52 -5.25 18.18
N GLY A 34 0.47 -5.69 18.96
CA GLY A 34 0.67 -5.34 20.36
C GLY A 34 0.21 -6.42 21.34
N LYS A 35 0.53 -6.24 22.63
CA LYS A 35 0.39 -7.27 23.68
C LYS A 35 -1.00 -7.90 23.86
N ASP A 36 -2.05 -7.26 23.36
CA ASP A 36 -3.45 -7.68 23.57
C ASP A 36 -4.18 -8.10 22.28
N ARG A 37 -3.49 -8.23 21.14
CA ARG A 37 -4.13 -8.65 19.88
C ARG A 37 -3.37 -9.81 19.24
N PRO A 38 -4.07 -10.86 18.76
CA PRO A 38 -3.42 -11.98 18.12
C PRO A 38 -2.69 -11.51 16.84
N PRO A 39 -1.50 -12.07 16.56
CA PRO A 39 -0.78 -11.75 15.33
C PRO A 39 -1.62 -12.14 14.12
N VAL A 40 -1.70 -11.24 13.14
CA VAL A 40 -2.50 -11.45 11.93
C VAL A 40 -1.56 -11.82 10.78
N GLU A 41 -1.80 -12.98 10.14
CA GLU A 41 -1.18 -13.36 8.86
C GLU A 41 -1.70 -12.43 7.77
N VAL A 42 -0.82 -11.66 7.13
CA VAL A 42 -1.24 -10.77 6.04
C VAL A 42 -0.28 -10.93 4.87
N ILE A 43 -0.85 -10.90 3.66
CA ILE A 43 -0.12 -10.89 2.39
C ILE A 43 0.42 -9.47 2.22
N ARG A 44 1.66 -9.22 2.66
CA ARG A 44 2.15 -7.83 2.83
C ARG A 44 3.08 -7.41 1.70
N ARG A 45 2.88 -6.17 1.24
CA ARG A 45 3.82 -5.46 0.40
C ARG A 45 4.89 -4.80 1.27
N GLY A 46 6.12 -5.28 1.16
CA GLY A 46 7.34 -4.57 1.56
C GLY A 46 7.81 -4.67 3.01
N VAL A 47 9.00 -5.26 3.20
CA VAL A 47 9.73 -5.29 4.49
C VAL A 47 10.09 -3.87 4.97
N GLY A 48 10.31 -2.94 4.04
CA GLY A 48 10.68 -1.55 4.33
C GLY A 48 9.65 -0.77 5.14
N LEU A 49 8.38 -0.81 4.71
CA LEU A 49 7.28 -0.08 5.34
C LEU A 49 7.01 -0.58 6.77
N TYR A 50 6.96 -1.89 6.97
CA TYR A 50 6.76 -2.48 8.29
C TYR A 50 7.94 -2.34 9.24
N SER A 51 9.17 -2.29 8.71
CA SER A 51 10.35 -1.96 9.52
C SER A 51 10.24 -0.55 10.10
N LEU A 52 9.74 0.42 9.31
CA LEU A 52 9.49 1.78 9.78
C LEU A 52 8.39 1.81 10.85
N LEU A 53 7.28 1.07 10.63
CA LEU A 53 6.20 0.95 11.60
C LEU A 53 6.70 0.38 12.94
N ARG A 54 7.43 -0.74 12.90
CA ARG A 54 8.01 -1.37 14.10
C ARG A 54 8.97 -0.44 14.84
N SER A 55 9.71 0.40 14.12
CA SER A 55 10.60 1.40 14.72
C SER A 55 9.89 2.66 15.24
N GLY A 56 8.55 2.75 15.11
CA GLY A 56 7.76 3.90 15.55
C GLY A 56 7.94 5.16 14.71
N LYS A 57 8.52 5.03 13.51
CA LYS A 57 8.79 6.15 12.60
C LYS A 57 7.58 6.57 11.78
N ILE A 58 6.65 5.65 11.59
CA ILE A 58 5.39 5.87 10.90
C ILE A 58 4.26 5.24 11.71
N THR A 59 3.02 5.62 11.40
CA THR A 59 1.83 5.06 12.04
C THR A 59 1.14 4.04 11.15
N GLN A 60 0.16 3.30 11.69
CA GLN A 60 -0.66 2.38 10.89
C GLN A 60 -1.41 3.12 9.77
N ARG A 61 -1.83 4.37 10.00
CA ARG A 61 -2.46 5.22 8.97
C ARG A 61 -1.58 5.41 7.75
N HIS A 62 -0.26 5.57 7.94
CA HIS A 62 0.69 5.69 6.82
C HIS A 62 0.77 4.39 6.03
N VAL A 63 0.70 3.25 6.71
CA VAL A 63 0.69 1.93 6.07
C VAL A 63 -0.57 1.75 5.24
N ASP A 64 -1.74 2.03 5.82
CA ASP A 64 -3.03 1.83 5.16
C ASP A 64 -3.15 2.71 3.89
N ASN A 65 -2.72 3.97 3.95
CA ASN A 65 -2.74 4.86 2.80
C ASN A 65 -1.67 4.52 1.74
N ALA A 66 -0.50 4.02 2.14
CA ALA A 66 0.48 3.49 1.20
C ALA A 66 -0.04 2.24 0.48
N GLU A 67 -0.74 1.34 1.19
CA GLU A 67 -1.37 0.16 0.60
C GLU A 67 -2.56 0.55 -0.29
N ARG A 68 -3.34 1.58 0.07
CA ARG A 68 -4.37 2.17 -0.80
C ARG A 68 -3.78 2.73 -2.09
N TRP A 69 -2.66 3.46 -2.01
CA TRP A 69 -1.91 3.91 -3.18
C TRP A 69 -1.46 2.76 -4.07
N ALA A 70 -0.91 1.71 -3.46
CA ALA A 70 -0.41 0.56 -4.18
C ALA A 70 -1.53 -0.17 -4.94
N ARG A 71 -2.74 -0.25 -4.38
CA ARG A 71 -3.94 -0.78 -5.04
C ARG A 71 -4.37 0.10 -6.21
N ASP A 72 -4.40 1.41 -6.03
CA ASP A 72 -4.70 2.33 -7.13
C ASP A 72 -3.69 2.20 -8.27
N PHE A 73 -2.41 2.04 -7.95
CA PHE A 73 -1.37 1.85 -8.95
C PHE A 73 -1.59 0.57 -9.76
N GLU A 74 -1.91 -0.52 -9.08
CA GLU A 74 -2.23 -1.80 -9.71
C GLU A 74 -3.46 -1.72 -10.62
N THR A 75 -4.57 -1.23 -10.09
CA THR A 75 -5.84 -1.14 -10.83
C THR A 75 -5.73 -0.14 -11.98
N GLY A 76 -5.20 1.05 -11.70
CA GLY A 76 -5.13 2.16 -12.64
C GLY A 76 -4.06 1.98 -13.71
N ILE A 77 -2.80 1.85 -13.26
CA ILE A 77 -1.62 1.89 -14.13
C ILE A 77 -1.32 0.52 -14.72
N MET A 78 -1.33 -0.54 -13.90
CA MET A 78 -0.99 -1.89 -14.37
C MET A 78 -2.18 -2.65 -14.97
N GLY A 79 -3.41 -2.17 -14.76
CA GLY A 79 -4.62 -2.79 -15.30
C GLY A 79 -5.02 -4.08 -14.57
N ALA A 80 -4.65 -4.22 -13.30
CA ALA A 80 -5.13 -5.31 -12.45
C ALA A 80 -6.64 -5.16 -12.18
N SER A 81 -7.29 -6.26 -11.81
CA SER A 81 -8.68 -6.22 -11.36
C SER A 81 -8.77 -5.61 -9.95
N ASP A 82 -9.72 -4.71 -9.73
CA ASP A 82 -9.96 -4.08 -8.43
C ASP A 82 -10.37 -5.13 -7.37
N PRO A 83 -9.59 -5.33 -6.29
CA PRO A 83 -9.88 -6.32 -5.27
C PRO A 83 -11.03 -5.92 -4.33
N GLU A 84 -11.42 -4.65 -4.24
CA GLU A 84 -12.60 -4.23 -3.44
C GLU A 84 -13.92 -4.45 -4.18
N ARG A 85 -13.86 -4.90 -5.43
CA ARG A 85 -15.05 -5.34 -6.14
C ARG A 85 -15.66 -6.52 -5.38
N ARG A 86 -16.96 -6.40 -5.08
CA ARG A 86 -17.72 -7.45 -4.40
C ARG A 86 -17.46 -8.79 -5.10
N SER A 87 -17.11 -9.81 -4.31
CA SER A 87 -16.72 -11.17 -4.72
C SER A 87 -17.80 -11.95 -5.50
N ASN A 88 -18.95 -11.32 -5.74
CA ASN A 88 -20.09 -11.86 -6.50
C ASN A 88 -20.09 -11.48 -7.99
N GLY A 89 -19.00 -10.88 -8.51
CA GLY A 89 -18.85 -10.60 -9.95
C GLY A 89 -19.78 -9.50 -10.48
N GLN A 90 -20.41 -8.74 -9.59
CA GLN A 90 -21.33 -7.65 -9.97
C GLN A 90 -20.52 -6.39 -10.29
N GLY A 91 -20.51 -6.03 -11.57
CA GLY A 91 -19.96 -4.78 -12.09
C GLY A 91 -19.92 -4.88 -13.61
N THR A 92 -20.49 -3.89 -14.28
CA THR A 92 -20.45 -3.79 -15.74
C THR A 92 -19.02 -3.46 -16.20
N LEU A 93 -18.74 -3.62 -17.49
CA LEU A 93 -17.48 -3.13 -18.08
C LEU A 93 -17.30 -1.63 -17.82
N GLU A 94 -18.39 -0.87 -17.82
CA GLU A 94 -18.39 0.56 -17.52
C GLU A 94 -17.92 0.85 -16.08
N ASP A 95 -18.42 0.09 -15.10
CA ASP A 95 -17.97 0.20 -13.70
C ASP A 95 -16.47 -0.07 -13.57
N MET A 96 -15.94 -1.05 -14.33
CA MET A 96 -14.49 -1.34 -14.34
C MET A 96 -13.69 -0.19 -14.92
N LEU A 97 -14.15 0.43 -16.01
CA LEU A 97 -13.49 1.57 -16.62
C LEU A 97 -13.53 2.80 -15.71
N LEU A 98 -14.64 3.02 -14.99
CA LEU A 98 -14.78 4.10 -14.01
C LEU A 98 -13.82 3.90 -12.81
N ALA A 99 -13.80 2.71 -12.21
CA ALA A 99 -12.90 2.40 -11.10
C ALA A 99 -11.42 2.57 -11.51
N ARG A 100 -11.06 2.06 -12.69
CA ARG A 100 -9.71 2.24 -13.25
C ARG A 100 -9.39 3.71 -13.48
N SER A 101 -10.31 4.49 -14.06
CA SER A 101 -10.11 5.91 -14.30
C SER A 101 -9.87 6.68 -13.00
N ALA A 102 -10.65 6.39 -11.95
CA ALA A 102 -10.49 6.99 -10.64
C ALA A 102 -9.13 6.63 -9.99
N ALA A 103 -8.71 5.38 -10.10
CA ALA A 103 -7.40 4.92 -9.62
C ALA A 103 -6.24 5.63 -10.35
N VAL A 104 -6.31 5.73 -11.68
CA VAL A 104 -5.34 6.51 -12.48
C VAL A 104 -5.30 7.96 -12.01
N ALA A 105 -6.47 8.59 -11.80
CA ALA A 105 -6.54 9.98 -11.38
C ALA A 105 -5.85 10.22 -10.03
N ARG A 106 -6.02 9.33 -9.04
CA ARG A 106 -5.35 9.43 -7.73
C ARG A 106 -3.84 9.23 -7.84
N CYS A 107 -3.38 8.22 -8.60
CA CYS A 107 -1.94 8.03 -8.83
C CYS A 107 -1.29 9.21 -9.54
N GLU A 108 -1.97 9.76 -10.55
CA GLU A 108 -1.52 10.94 -11.27
C GLU A 108 -1.53 12.20 -10.39
N GLY A 109 -2.51 12.33 -9.49
CA GLY A 109 -2.56 13.38 -8.50
C GLY A 109 -1.34 13.37 -7.59
N ILE A 110 -0.98 12.22 -7.03
CA ILE A 110 0.27 12.08 -6.25
C ILE A 110 1.50 12.45 -7.07
N ARG A 111 1.60 11.95 -8.31
CA ARG A 111 2.75 12.24 -9.19
C ARG A 111 2.87 13.74 -9.49
N ARG A 112 1.74 14.45 -9.67
CA ARG A 112 1.71 15.89 -9.96
C ARG A 112 2.01 16.73 -8.73
N THR A 113 1.50 16.34 -7.57
CA THR A 113 1.65 17.09 -6.32
C THR A 113 3.02 16.88 -5.68
N LEU A 114 3.49 15.63 -5.61
CA LEU A 114 4.74 15.27 -4.91
C LEU A 114 5.95 15.14 -5.85
N GLY A 115 5.69 15.11 -7.16
CA GLY A 115 6.73 15.02 -8.18
C GLY A 115 7.21 13.59 -8.46
N ARG A 116 8.06 13.47 -9.48
CA ARG A 116 8.51 12.18 -9.99
C ARG A 116 9.35 11.40 -8.98
N TYR A 117 10.24 12.08 -8.27
CA TYR A 117 11.12 11.46 -7.27
C TYR A 117 10.32 10.77 -6.14
N ALA A 118 9.28 11.43 -5.64
CA ALA A 118 8.38 10.87 -4.63
C ALA A 118 7.63 9.63 -5.13
N ALA A 119 7.13 9.68 -6.36
CA ALA A 119 6.46 8.53 -6.98
C ALA A 119 7.41 7.34 -7.15
N ASP A 120 8.66 7.56 -7.59
CA ASP A 120 9.65 6.49 -7.73
C ASP A 120 10.01 5.88 -6.36
N LEU A 121 10.11 6.70 -5.30
CA LEU A 121 10.31 6.20 -3.94
C LEU A 121 9.14 5.35 -3.44
N LEU A 122 7.89 5.72 -3.74
CA LEU A 122 6.71 4.90 -3.42
C LEU A 122 6.74 3.56 -4.14
N VAL A 123 7.14 3.54 -5.41
CA VAL A 123 7.31 2.28 -6.16
C VAL A 123 8.34 1.39 -5.46
N LEU A 124 9.53 1.92 -5.16
CA LEU A 124 10.62 1.14 -4.55
C LEU A 124 10.25 0.64 -3.13
N LEU A 125 9.60 1.49 -2.34
CA LEU A 125 9.24 1.17 -0.96
C LEU A 125 8.04 0.23 -0.88
N VAL A 126 6.98 0.53 -1.61
CA VAL A 126 5.66 -0.06 -1.42
C VAL A 126 5.38 -1.14 -2.46
N LEU A 127 5.80 -0.98 -3.72
CA LEU A 127 5.61 -2.03 -4.71
C LEU A 127 6.76 -3.03 -4.67
N ASP A 128 8.00 -2.57 -4.83
CA ASP A 128 9.19 -3.45 -4.84
C ASP A 128 9.55 -3.95 -3.45
N GLY A 129 9.02 -3.30 -2.40
CA GLY A 129 9.16 -3.75 -1.03
C GLY A 129 10.56 -3.58 -0.45
N LEU A 130 11.38 -2.72 -1.04
CA LEU A 130 12.78 -2.55 -0.65
C LEU A 130 12.90 -1.95 0.75
N SER A 131 13.96 -2.37 1.45
CA SER A 131 14.33 -1.74 2.72
C SER A 131 14.89 -0.34 2.50
N ILE A 132 14.75 0.52 3.51
CA ILE A 132 15.33 1.89 3.48
C ILE A 132 16.84 1.86 3.25
N ALA A 133 17.54 0.86 3.79
CA ALA A 133 18.97 0.70 3.55
C ALA A 133 19.27 0.45 2.07
N LYS A 134 18.47 -0.40 1.39
CA LYS A 134 18.66 -0.67 -0.03
C LYS A 134 18.29 0.53 -0.91
N ILE A 135 17.22 1.23 -0.56
CA ILE A 135 16.83 2.47 -1.25
C ILE A 135 17.92 3.54 -1.08
N ALA A 136 18.46 3.72 0.13
CA ALA A 136 19.55 4.65 0.38
C ALA A 136 20.79 4.33 -0.46
N GLU A 137 21.16 3.06 -0.59
CA GLU A 137 22.24 2.59 -1.47
C GLU A 137 21.99 2.94 -2.94
N LEU A 138 20.78 2.66 -3.47
CA LEU A 138 20.41 2.95 -4.86
C LEU A 138 20.53 4.45 -5.20
N TYR A 139 20.22 5.33 -4.26
CA TYR A 139 20.29 6.78 -4.45
C TYR A 139 21.62 7.42 -4.00
N GLY A 140 22.59 6.63 -3.52
CA GLY A 140 23.84 7.14 -2.96
C GLY A 140 23.63 8.10 -1.78
N LYS A 141 22.62 7.84 -0.95
CA LYS A 141 22.26 8.65 0.23
C LYS A 141 22.60 7.91 1.51
N ASN A 142 22.76 8.65 2.60
CA ASN A 142 22.84 8.03 3.92
C ASN A 142 21.45 7.55 4.37
N ARG A 143 21.44 6.50 5.20
CA ARG A 143 20.21 5.85 5.67
C ARG A 143 19.29 6.81 6.42
N GLN A 144 19.84 7.66 7.29
CA GLN A 144 19.04 8.57 8.12
C GLN A 144 18.28 9.61 7.28
N GLY A 145 18.94 10.20 6.29
CA GLY A 145 18.33 11.12 5.35
C GLY A 145 17.26 10.45 4.50
N MET A 146 17.51 9.20 4.07
CA MET A 146 16.49 8.44 3.35
C MET A 146 15.28 8.09 4.23
N THR A 147 15.51 7.74 5.49
CA THR A 147 14.43 7.52 6.48
C THR A 147 13.56 8.77 6.60
N GLY A 148 14.15 9.95 6.84
CA GLY A 148 13.39 11.19 6.96
C GLY A 148 12.65 11.58 5.66
N ALA A 149 13.25 11.35 4.49
CA ALA A 149 12.59 11.58 3.21
C ALA A 149 11.37 10.66 3.02
N VAL A 150 11.48 9.39 3.40
CA VAL A 150 10.37 8.43 3.32
C VAL A 150 9.28 8.72 4.35
N GLU A 151 9.64 9.12 5.57
CA GLU A 151 8.66 9.56 6.58
C GLU A 151 7.82 10.73 6.06
N LEU A 152 8.46 11.77 5.53
CA LEU A 152 7.76 12.93 4.96
C LEU A 152 6.89 12.54 3.76
N LEU A 153 7.40 11.68 2.88
CA LEU A 153 6.65 11.17 1.73
C LEU A 153 5.36 10.47 2.16
N LEU A 154 5.42 9.61 3.18
CA LEU A 154 4.27 8.86 3.67
C LEU A 154 3.24 9.75 4.38
N GLU A 155 3.68 10.82 5.04
CA GLU A 155 2.79 11.86 5.57
C GLU A 155 2.04 12.55 4.43
N GLN A 156 2.75 13.00 3.39
CA GLN A 156 2.15 13.69 2.25
C GLN A 156 1.18 12.80 1.45
N VAL A 157 1.47 11.50 1.32
CA VAL A 157 0.55 10.53 0.73
C VAL A 157 -0.70 10.37 1.59
N THR A 158 -0.53 10.32 2.91
CA THR A 158 -1.64 10.23 3.86
C THR A 158 -2.56 11.43 3.73
N ASP A 159 -2.00 12.65 3.77
CA ASP A 159 -2.76 13.89 3.59
C ASP A 159 -3.52 13.93 2.26
N TYR A 160 -2.89 13.44 1.19
CA TYR A 160 -3.54 13.36 -0.12
C TYR A 160 -4.77 12.45 -0.11
N TYR A 161 -4.66 11.25 0.46
CA TYR A 161 -5.74 10.24 0.49
C TYR A 161 -6.84 10.52 1.52
N ASP A 162 -6.56 11.34 2.52
CA ASP A 162 -7.57 11.77 3.48
C ASP A 162 -8.38 12.96 2.97
N THR A 163 -7.85 13.69 1.98
CA THR A 163 -8.51 14.85 1.35
C THR A 163 -9.18 14.51 0.01
N ASN A 164 -8.85 13.37 -0.62
CA ASN A 164 -9.32 12.96 -1.95
C ASN A 164 -9.80 11.51 -2.00
#